data_AF-A0A927MNP7-F1
#
_entry.id   AF-A0A927MNP7-F1
#
_cell.length_a   1.000
_cell.length_b   1.000
_cell.length_c   1.000
_cell.angle_alpha   90.00
_cell.angle_beta   90.00
_cell.angle_gamma   90.00
#
_symmetry.space_group_name_H-M   'P 1'
#
loop_
_entity.id
_entity.type
_entity.pdbx_description
1 polymer ?
#
loop_
_entity_poly.entity_id
_entity_poly.type
_entity_poly.pdbx_seq_one_letter_code
_entity_poly.pdbx_strand_id
1 'polypeptide(L)'
;MGGSLLRSLDSLEDLARWRDEVINLHRQAILGISTVPDVASCACNGTGSRVTCPVAASTLEALLAAGIARMRENGELAVDADPARLAMGLTAALRGGSLLAKTTRDIAQLEAALDLALSCLRSHSAG
;
A
#
# COMPACT_ATOMS: atom_id res chain seq x y z
N MET A 1 2.57 -2.13 13.93
CA MET A 1 1.26 -2.83 13.87
C MET A 1 0.56 -2.34 12.61
N GLY A 2 0.11 -3.27 11.76
CA GLY A 2 -0.39 -2.99 10.39
C GLY A 2 -0.45 -4.27 9.54
N GLY A 3 0.34 -5.28 9.90
CA GLY A 3 0.35 -6.60 9.24
C GLY A 3 -0.93 -7.43 9.45
N SER A 4 -1.74 -7.17 10.49
CA SER A 4 -2.98 -7.93 10.74
C SER A 4 -4.13 -7.51 9.82
N LEU A 5 -4.28 -6.22 9.53
CA LEU A 5 -5.31 -5.71 8.61
C LEU A 5 -5.04 -6.12 7.17
N LEU A 6 -3.77 -6.11 6.77
CA LEU A 6 -3.34 -6.56 5.44
C LEU A 6 -3.63 -8.05 5.19
N ARG A 7 -3.70 -8.86 6.25
CA ARG A 7 -4.05 -10.28 6.16
C ARG A 7 -5.54 -10.52 5.92
N SER A 8 -6.39 -9.53 6.20
CA SER A 8 -7.86 -9.58 6.09
C SER A 8 -8.41 -8.62 5.02
N LEU A 9 -7.59 -8.28 4.02
CA LEU A 9 -8.04 -7.50 2.87
C LEU A 9 -8.87 -8.41 1.95
N ASP A 10 -10.17 -8.49 2.20
CA ASP A 10 -11.09 -9.38 1.48
C ASP A 10 -12.18 -8.62 0.70
N SER A 11 -12.37 -7.32 1.00
CA SER A 11 -13.31 -6.41 0.32
C SER A 11 -12.75 -5.01 0.05
N LEU A 12 -13.38 -4.26 -0.86
CA LEU A 12 -13.06 -2.84 -1.08
C LEU A 12 -13.23 -1.98 0.18
N GLU A 13 -14.12 -2.37 1.09
CA GLU A 13 -14.32 -1.70 2.37
C GLU A 13 -13.15 -1.93 3.32
N ASP A 14 -12.61 -3.16 3.39
CA ASP A 14 -11.41 -3.46 4.19
C ASP A 14 -10.21 -2.64 3.70
N LEU A 15 -10.12 -2.44 2.38
CA LEU A 15 -9.07 -1.62 1.78
C LEU A 15 -9.21 -0.13 2.14
N ALA A 16 -10.43 0.39 2.19
CA ALA A 16 -10.70 1.75 2.66
C ALA A 16 -10.33 1.91 4.14
N ARG A 17 -10.68 0.93 5.00
CA ARG A 17 -10.29 0.95 6.42
C ARG A 17 -8.77 0.89 6.59
N TRP A 18 -8.08 0.07 5.79
CA TRP A 18 -6.62 0.03 5.79
C TRP A 18 -6.01 1.40 5.44
N ARG A 19 -6.55 2.09 4.42
CA ARG A 19 -6.12 3.45 4.06
C ARG A 19 -6.28 4.41 5.23
N ASP A 20 -7.43 4.41 5.91
CA ASP A 20 -7.68 5.33 7.03
C ASP A 20 -6.71 5.11 8.19
N GLU A 21 -6.38 3.86 8.50
CA GLU A 21 -5.35 3.51 9.49
C GLU A 21 -3.96 4.01 9.08
N VAL A 22 -3.59 3.84 7.81
CA VAL A 22 -2.31 4.35 7.28
C VAL A 22 -2.23 5.87 7.39
N ILE A 23 -3.31 6.58 7.04
CA ILE A 23 -3.38 8.04 7.15
C ILE A 23 -3.26 8.47 8.62
N ASN A 24 -3.98 7.82 9.53
CA ASN A 24 -3.93 8.14 10.95
C ASN A 24 -2.50 7.96 11.53
N LEU A 25 -1.82 6.87 11.17
CA LEU A 25 -0.44 6.61 11.58
C LEU A 25 0.54 7.68 11.05
N HIS A 26 0.42 8.08 9.78
CA HIS A 26 1.28 9.11 9.21
C HIS A 26 0.99 10.50 9.78
N ARG A 27 -0.29 10.81 10.02
CA ARG A 27 -0.70 12.06 10.68
C ARG A 27 -0.07 12.19 12.06
N GLN A 28 -0.11 11.13 12.86
CA GLN A 28 0.54 11.11 14.18
C GLN A 28 2.05 11.35 14.10
N ALA A 29 2.71 10.85 13.05
CA ALA A 29 4.15 11.07 12.90
C ALA A 29 4.54 12.43 12.35
N ILE A 30 3.73 13.03 11.49
CA ILE A 30 3.90 14.43 11.08
C ILE A 30 3.78 15.35 12.30
N LEU A 31 2.87 15.03 13.22
CA LEU A 31 2.70 15.74 14.49
C LEU A 31 3.78 15.42 15.55
N GLY A 32 4.71 14.48 15.27
CA GLY A 32 5.77 14.09 16.20
C GLY A 32 5.31 13.24 17.40
N ILE A 33 4.08 12.72 17.36
CA ILE A 33 3.47 11.93 18.45
C ILE A 33 3.93 10.45 18.39
N SER A 34 4.34 9.99 17.21
CA SER A 34 4.85 8.62 16.98
C SER A 34 5.84 8.59 15.82
N THR A 35 6.70 7.57 15.75
CA THR A 35 7.54 7.33 14.57
C THR A 35 6.85 6.32 13.65
N VAL A 36 6.47 6.72 12.42
CA VAL A 36 6.13 5.71 11.40
C VAL A 36 7.41 4.94 11.07
N PRO A 37 7.40 3.58 11.07
CA PRO A 37 8.53 2.83 10.57
C PRO A 37 8.79 3.24 9.11
N ASP A 38 10.00 3.69 8.84
CA ASP A 38 10.40 4.13 7.52
C ASP A 38 10.66 2.92 6.62
N VAL A 39 9.73 2.64 5.73
CA VAL A 39 9.87 1.57 4.72
C VAL A 39 10.89 1.90 3.62
N ALA A 40 11.43 3.13 3.59
CA ALA A 40 12.50 3.49 2.65
C ALA A 40 13.89 3.00 3.11
N SER A 41 14.04 2.53 4.37
CA SER A 41 15.32 2.00 4.87
C SER A 41 15.66 0.57 4.42
N CYS A 42 14.82 -0.11 3.63
CA CYS A 42 15.26 -1.33 2.92
C CYS A 42 16.01 -0.96 1.63
N ALA A 43 17.04 -0.12 1.73
CA ALA A 43 18.01 0.09 0.67
C ALA A 43 19.14 -0.93 0.84
N CYS A 44 19.39 -1.70 -0.21
CA CYS A 44 20.38 -2.75 -0.30
C CYS A 44 21.75 -2.31 0.25
N ASN A 45 22.19 -2.91 1.35
CA ASN A 45 23.61 -2.96 1.70
C ASN A 45 24.26 -4.06 0.85
N GLY A 46 24.69 -3.69 -0.36
CA GLY A 46 25.35 -4.60 -1.28
C GLY A 46 26.77 -4.91 -0.84
N THR A 47 27.11 -6.20 -0.79
CA THR A 47 28.37 -6.72 -1.35
C THR A 47 28.20 -8.18 -1.77
N GLY A 48 28.14 -8.39 -3.09
CA GLY A 48 28.62 -9.61 -3.77
C GLY A 48 27.84 -10.91 -3.59
N SER A 49 26.83 -11.16 -4.44
CA SER A 49 26.69 -12.41 -5.21
C SER A 49 25.51 -12.32 -6.17
N ARG A 50 25.61 -13.06 -7.27
CA ARG A 50 24.74 -13.04 -8.46
C ARG A 50 23.27 -13.36 -8.13
N VAL A 51 22.38 -12.53 -8.67
CA VAL A 51 21.01 -12.79 -9.15
C VAL A 51 20.30 -14.01 -8.51
N THR A 52 19.51 -13.72 -7.47
CA THR A 52 18.06 -13.98 -7.44
C THR A 52 17.44 -13.05 -6.40
N CYS A 53 16.68 -12.05 -6.86
CA CYS A 53 15.72 -11.41 -5.97
C CYS A 53 14.49 -10.96 -6.75
N PRO A 54 13.42 -11.76 -6.73
CA PRO A 54 12.07 -11.22 -6.76
C PRO A 54 11.44 -11.19 -5.35
N VAL A 55 12.12 -11.72 -4.31
CA VAL A 55 11.55 -11.92 -2.96
C VAL A 55 11.73 -10.69 -2.04
N ALA A 56 11.87 -9.49 -2.62
CA ALA A 56 11.91 -8.23 -1.87
C ALA A 56 11.13 -7.08 -2.54
N ALA A 57 10.23 -7.38 -3.48
CA ALA A 57 9.03 -6.56 -3.60
C ALA A 57 8.34 -6.65 -2.22
N SER A 58 8.54 -5.59 -1.42
CA SER A 58 8.34 -5.50 0.03
C SER A 58 7.17 -6.33 0.56
N THR A 59 7.29 -6.93 1.75
CA THR A 59 6.23 -7.69 2.44
C THR A 59 4.83 -7.06 2.30
N LEU A 60 4.76 -5.73 2.32
CA LEU A 60 3.54 -4.98 2.06
C LEU A 60 2.94 -5.21 0.66
N GLU A 61 3.72 -5.05 -0.41
CA GLU A 61 3.26 -5.22 -1.80
C GLU A 61 2.76 -6.66 -2.02
N ALA A 62 3.47 -7.66 -1.49
CA ALA A 62 3.04 -9.05 -1.55
C ALA A 62 1.72 -9.29 -0.79
N LEU A 63 1.55 -8.69 0.39
CA LEU A 63 0.30 -8.77 1.16
C LEU A 63 -0.86 -8.08 0.43
N LEU A 64 -0.60 -6.92 -0.19
CA LEU A 64 -1.59 -6.19 -0.99
C LEU A 64 -1.99 -7.00 -2.22
N ALA A 65 -1.02 -7.57 -2.96
CA ALA A 65 -1.30 -8.43 -4.12
C ALA A 65 -2.14 -9.65 -3.72
N ALA A 66 -1.82 -10.29 -2.60
CA ALA A 66 -2.60 -11.40 -2.07
C ALA A 66 -4.04 -10.97 -1.68
N GLY A 67 -4.22 -9.79 -1.07
CA GLY A 67 -5.55 -9.27 -0.74
C GLY A 67 -6.38 -8.93 -1.97
N ILE A 68 -5.78 -8.26 -2.95
CA ILE A 68 -6.45 -7.90 -4.20
C ILE A 68 -6.82 -9.17 -4.99
N ALA A 69 -5.98 -10.21 -4.96
CA ALA A 69 -6.29 -11.50 -5.55
C ALA A 69 -7.52 -12.15 -4.90
N ARG A 70 -7.62 -12.12 -3.56
CA ARG A 70 -8.81 -12.60 -2.83
C ARG A 70 -10.06 -11.81 -3.17
N MET A 71 -9.97 -10.48 -3.26
CA MET A 71 -11.11 -9.63 -3.69
C MET A 71 -11.61 -10.03 -5.08
N ARG A 72 -10.69 -10.29 -6.02
CA ARG A 72 -11.05 -10.79 -7.35
C ARG A 72 -11.70 -12.18 -7.31
N GLU A 73 -11.15 -13.09 -6.51
CA GLU A 73 -11.72 -14.44 -6.31
C GLU A 73 -13.13 -14.39 -5.68
N ASN A 74 -13.38 -13.41 -4.81
CA ASN A 74 -14.68 -13.17 -4.17
C ASN A 74 -15.69 -12.46 -5.10
N GLY A 75 -15.28 -12.03 -6.29
CA GLY A 75 -16.12 -11.30 -7.22
C GLY A 75 -16.28 -9.80 -6.89
N GLU A 76 -15.44 -9.22 -6.03
CA GLU A 76 -15.43 -7.78 -5.78
C GLU A 76 -14.75 -7.01 -6.92
N LEU A 77 -13.84 -7.66 -7.65
CA LEU A 77 -13.10 -7.09 -8.77
C LEU A 77 -13.34 -7.90 -10.05
N ALA A 78 -13.30 -7.20 -11.19
CA ALA A 78 -13.39 -7.81 -12.50
C ALA A 78 -12.29 -8.85 -12.73
N VAL A 79 -12.60 -9.89 -13.50
CA VAL A 79 -11.70 -11.03 -13.74
C VAL A 79 -10.39 -10.64 -14.44
N ASP A 80 -10.42 -9.56 -15.23
CA ASP A 80 -9.29 -9.00 -15.96
C ASP A 80 -8.44 -8.03 -15.11
N ALA A 81 -8.86 -7.72 -13.88
CA ALA A 81 -8.05 -6.94 -12.94
C ALA A 81 -6.76 -7.69 -12.61
N ASP A 82 -5.62 -7.06 -12.85
CA ASP A 82 -4.28 -7.57 -12.53
C ASP A 82 -3.89 -7.21 -11.08
N PRO A 83 -3.91 -8.17 -10.13
CA PRO A 83 -3.67 -7.90 -8.72
C PRO A 83 -2.25 -7.42 -8.45
N ALA A 84 -1.27 -7.90 -9.21
CA ALA A 84 0.13 -7.52 -9.03
C ALA A 84 0.35 -6.06 -9.45
N ARG A 85 -0.24 -5.66 -10.59
CA ARG A 85 -0.16 -4.28 -11.07
C ARG A 85 -0.87 -3.30 -10.14
N LEU A 86 -2.04 -3.66 -9.63
CA LEU A 86 -2.79 -2.85 -8.67
C LEU A 86 -2.04 -2.70 -7.33
N ALA A 87 -1.44 -3.78 -6.81
CA ALA A 87 -0.63 -3.76 -5.59
C ALA A 87 0.63 -2.89 -5.75
N MET A 88 1.30 -2.97 -6.89
CA MET A 88 2.46 -2.14 -7.22
C MET A 88 2.08 -0.65 -7.25
N GLY A 89 0.98 -0.31 -7.92
CA GLY A 89 0.46 1.07 -7.96
C GLY A 89 0.13 1.62 -6.58
N LEU A 90 -0.54 0.82 -5.74
CA LEU A 90 -0.89 1.22 -4.37
C LEU A 90 0.35 1.39 -3.48
N THR A 91 1.35 0.51 -3.63
CA THR A 91 2.63 0.60 -2.92
C THR A 91 3.41 1.85 -3.35
N ALA A 92 3.43 2.17 -4.65
CA ALA A 92 4.06 3.38 -5.16
C ALA A 92 3.37 4.65 -4.64
N ALA A 93 2.03 4.68 -4.64
CA ALA A 93 1.24 5.79 -4.10
C ALA A 93 1.53 6.01 -2.60
N LEU A 94 1.57 4.93 -1.81
CA LEU A 94 1.94 5.01 -0.40
C LEU A 94 3.34 5.58 -0.22
N ARG A 95 4.36 5.01 -0.87
CA ARG A 95 5.75 5.44 -0.67
C ARG A 95 5.97 6.89 -1.13
N GLY A 96 5.45 7.26 -2.29
CA GLY A 96 5.56 8.62 -2.83
C GLY A 96 4.77 9.64 -2.01
N GLY A 97 3.53 9.32 -1.66
CA GLY A 97 2.68 10.17 -0.83
C GLY A 97 3.25 10.37 0.57
N SER A 98 3.79 9.32 1.20
CA SER A 98 4.42 9.42 2.52
C SER A 98 5.68 10.28 2.49
N LEU A 99 6.49 10.19 1.44
CA LEU A 99 7.67 11.04 1.26
C LEU A 99 7.27 12.51 1.15
N LEU A 100 6.32 12.83 0.26
CA LEU A 100 5.81 14.19 0.08
C LEU A 100 5.22 14.74 1.37
N ALA A 101 4.37 13.97 2.04
CA ALA A 101 3.72 14.38 3.29
C ALA A 101 4.73 14.66 4.42
N LYS A 102 5.82 13.87 4.51
CA LYS A 102 6.91 14.13 5.45
C LYS A 102 7.67 15.41 5.12
N THR A 103 7.99 15.64 3.84
CA THR A 103 8.73 16.81 3.38
C THR A 103 7.94 18.11 3.54
N THR A 104 6.65 18.09 3.21
CA THR A 104 5.76 19.27 3.32
C THR A 104 5.15 19.43 4.71
N ARG A 105 5.24 18.41 5.57
CA ARG A 105 4.47 18.27 6.81
C ARG A 105 2.96 18.42 6.61
N ASP A 106 2.48 17.93 5.47
CA ASP A 106 1.08 17.98 5.09
C ASP A 106 0.58 16.60 4.67
N ILE A 107 -0.32 16.02 5.47
CA ILE A 107 -0.89 14.69 5.23
C ILE A 107 -1.73 14.62 3.95
N ALA A 108 -2.22 15.75 3.44
CA ALA A 108 -3.09 15.81 2.28
C ALA A 108 -2.45 15.19 1.03
N GLN A 109 -1.11 15.24 0.91
CA GLN A 109 -0.38 14.63 -0.19
C GLN A 109 -0.49 13.10 -0.20
N LEU A 110 -0.43 12.47 0.97
CA LEU A 110 -0.60 11.03 1.10
C LEU A 110 -2.06 10.63 0.95
N GLU A 111 -2.99 11.40 1.52
CA GLU A 111 -4.43 11.20 1.37
C GLU A 111 -4.83 11.20 -0.11
N ALA A 112 -4.44 12.24 -0.86
CA ALA A 112 -4.74 12.34 -2.29
C ALA A 112 -4.14 11.19 -3.10
N ALA A 113 -2.88 10.80 -2.83
CA ALA A 113 -2.23 9.71 -3.55
C ALA A 113 -2.94 8.37 -3.33
N LEU A 114 -3.31 8.04 -2.09
CA LEU A 114 -4.02 6.82 -1.78
C LEU A 114 -5.46 6.84 -2.33
N ASP A 115 -6.16 7.98 -2.22
CA ASP A 115 -7.55 8.09 -2.71
C ASP A 115 -7.65 7.92 -4.23
N LEU A 116 -6.67 8.44 -4.98
CA LEU A 116 -6.59 8.22 -6.42
C LEU A 116 -6.29 6.76 -6.76
N ALA A 117 -5.37 6.12 -6.02
CA ALA A 117 -5.06 4.70 -6.22
C ALA A 117 -6.27 3.80 -5.91
N LEU A 118 -7.02 4.09 -4.83
CA LEU A 118 -8.23 3.36 -4.48
C LEU A 118 -9.35 3.59 -5.50
N SER A 119 -9.50 4.82 -6.02
CA SER A 119 -10.47 5.12 -7.08
C SER A 119 -10.17 4.32 -8.36
N CYS A 120 -8.89 4.18 -8.73
CA CYS A 120 -8.47 3.30 -9.82
C CYS A 120 -8.81 1.83 -9.54
N LEU A 121 -8.67 1.37 -8.30
CA LEU A 121 -9.01 0.00 -7.94
C LEU A 121 -10.53 -0.24 -8.00
N ARG A 122 -11.32 0.72 -7.52
CA ARG A 122 -12.79 0.71 -7.61
C ARG A 122 -13.29 0.76 -9.05
N SER A 123 -12.58 1.38 -9.99
CA SER A 123 -12.98 1.33 -11.40
C SER A 123 -12.85 -0.06 -12.02
N HIS A 124 -12.20 -1.00 -11.33
CA HIS A 124 -12.14 -2.41 -11.68
C HIS A 124 -13.13 -3.25 -10.85
N SER A 125 -14.09 -2.64 -10.14
CA SER A 125 -15.11 -3.41 -9.41
C SER A 125 -15.94 -4.25 -10.37
N ALA A 126 -16.26 -5.49 -9.98
CA ALA A 126 -17.27 -6.25 -10.72
C ALA A 126 -18.62 -5.55 -10.59
N GLY A 127 -19.36 -5.44 -11.70
CA GLY A 127 -20.70 -4.84 -11.74
C GLY A 127 -21.79 -5.75 -11.22
#